data_AF-A0A3P7U0Z6-F1
#
_entry.id   AF-A0A3P7U0Z6-F1
#
_cell.length_a   1.000
_cell.length_b   1.000
_cell.length_c   1.000
_cell.angle_alpha   90.00
_cell.angle_beta   90.00
_cell.angle_gamma   90.00
#
_symmetry.space_group_name_H-M   'P 1'
#
loop_
_entity.id
_entity.type
_entity.pdbx_description
1 polymer ?
#
loop_
_entity_poly.entity_id
_entity_poly.type
_entity_poly.pdbx_seq_one_letter_code
_entity_poly.pdbx_strand_id
1 'polypeptide(L)'
;MKVDRNVHEGCCSSFQVVVESPDRALAKQLILALSNLLPIGCLKVLIYSETYETKYNLLGGPLDMDIPLDVSVLVLRIQTDDAEQAANGSLESCRIQVRRRPLPNPRNPRLLDRYRQLLLDSEVHHTVLDATIRSTREHWVSKAKLVYQMSRQKEITPSMHVSNDRDVLTFWQEGLSKVYKESVIATIHQLPH
;
A
#
# COMPACT_ATOMS: atom_id res chain seq x y z
N MET A 1 -0.21 -11.08 -40.70
CA MET A 1 -0.85 -11.28 -39.39
C MET A 1 0.10 -10.76 -38.31
N LYS A 2 -0.16 -9.54 -37.82
CA LYS A 2 0.60 -8.96 -36.71
C LYS A 2 -0.01 -9.50 -35.43
N VAL A 3 0.79 -10.21 -34.65
CA VAL A 3 0.45 -10.65 -33.31
C VAL A 3 0.39 -9.39 -32.44
N ASP A 4 -0.82 -9.02 -32.05
CA ASP A 4 -1.04 -7.96 -31.06
C ASP A 4 -0.36 -8.37 -29.77
N ARG A 5 0.60 -7.53 -29.35
CA ARG A 5 1.22 -7.62 -28.04
C ARG A 5 0.14 -7.18 -27.05
N ASN A 6 -0.54 -8.15 -26.46
CA ASN A 6 -1.47 -7.91 -25.36
C ASN A 6 -0.76 -7.09 -24.28
N VAL A 7 -1.21 -5.84 -24.20
CA VAL A 7 -1.02 -4.92 -23.09
C VAL A 7 -1.75 -5.55 -21.89
N HIS A 8 -1.04 -6.36 -21.13
CA HIS A 8 -1.36 -6.64 -19.74
C HIS A 8 -0.12 -6.34 -18.89
N GLU A 9 0.32 -5.10 -18.99
CA GLU A 9 1.20 -4.50 -18.00
C GLU A 9 0.33 -3.83 -16.92
N GLY A 10 0.49 -4.24 -15.65
CA GLY A 10 0.24 -3.36 -14.51
C GLY A 10 -1.13 -3.40 -13.83
N CYS A 11 -1.65 -4.56 -13.42
CA CYS A 11 -2.76 -4.56 -12.45
C CYS A 11 -2.30 -4.29 -10.99
N CYS A 12 -0.99 -4.25 -10.73
CA CYS A 12 -0.41 -4.10 -9.39
C CYS A 12 0.33 -2.78 -9.16
N SER A 13 0.32 -1.87 -10.14
CA SER A 13 1.03 -0.58 -10.08
C SER A 13 0.20 0.57 -9.47
N SER A 14 -1.05 0.33 -9.06
CA SER A 14 -1.99 1.42 -8.71
C SER A 14 -2.84 1.11 -7.48
N PHE A 15 -2.24 0.67 -6.38
CA PHE A 15 -2.91 0.83 -5.08
C PHE A 15 -2.96 2.32 -4.76
N GLN A 16 -4.17 2.89 -4.71
CA GLN A 16 -4.38 4.26 -4.25
C GLN A 16 -5.56 4.33 -3.28
N VAL A 17 -5.32 5.01 -2.16
CA VAL A 17 -6.34 5.40 -1.19
C VAL A 17 -6.46 6.91 -1.20
N VAL A 18 -7.69 7.37 -1.35
CA VAL A 18 -8.07 8.77 -1.21
C VAL A 18 -8.82 8.94 0.10
N VAL A 19 -8.41 9.93 0.90
CA VAL A 19 -9.08 10.33 2.14
C VAL A 19 -9.74 11.69 1.92
N GLU A 20 -11.06 11.69 1.81
CA GLU A 20 -11.88 12.89 1.76
C GLU A 20 -12.17 13.40 3.17
N SER A 21 -11.85 14.66 3.45
CA SER A 21 -12.11 15.30 4.73
C SER A 21 -12.26 16.81 4.55
N PRO A 22 -13.21 17.48 5.23
CA PRO A 22 -13.20 18.93 5.34
C PRO A 22 -12.03 19.43 6.20
N ASP A 23 -11.50 18.57 7.09
CA ASP A 23 -10.41 18.88 8.00
C ASP A 23 -9.09 18.22 7.55
N ARG A 24 -8.07 19.04 7.34
CA ARG A 24 -6.74 18.60 6.89
C ARG A 24 -5.98 17.80 7.94
N ALA A 25 -6.16 18.10 9.23
CA ALA A 25 -5.54 17.36 10.33
C ALA A 25 -6.14 15.95 10.44
N LEU A 26 -7.45 15.79 10.29
CA LEU A 26 -8.08 14.47 10.25
C LEU A 26 -7.61 13.63 9.05
N ALA A 27 -7.57 14.22 7.86
CA ALA A 27 -7.05 13.53 6.68
C ALA A 27 -5.61 13.05 6.91
N LYS A 28 -4.76 13.94 7.46
CA LYS A 28 -3.37 13.64 7.83
C LYS A 28 -3.29 12.44 8.78
N GLN A 29 -4.08 12.44 9.85
CA GLN A 29 -3.98 11.42 10.89
C GLN A 29 -4.41 10.05 10.38
N LEU A 30 -5.48 9.97 9.60
CA LEU A 30 -5.88 8.72 8.96
C LEU A 30 -4.83 8.23 7.95
N ILE A 31 -4.27 9.13 7.14
CA ILE A 31 -3.21 8.78 6.18
C ILE A 31 -1.97 8.25 6.89
N LEU A 32 -1.55 8.89 7.99
CA LEU A 32 -0.40 8.44 8.79
C LEU A 32 -0.67 7.09 9.43
N ALA A 33 -1.88 6.86 9.97
CA ALA A 33 -2.26 5.55 10.50
C ALA A 33 -2.16 4.46 9.44
N LEU A 34 -2.72 4.68 8.23
CA LEU A 34 -2.65 3.73 7.12
C LEU A 34 -1.22 3.51 6.60
N SER A 35 -0.38 4.55 6.64
CA SER A 35 1.02 4.49 6.20
C SER A 35 1.84 3.47 7.00
N ASN A 36 1.47 3.19 8.25
CA ASN A 36 2.17 2.19 9.09
C ASN A 36 2.07 0.76 8.53
N LEU A 37 1.07 0.48 7.68
CA LEU A 37 0.88 -0.82 7.05
C LEU A 37 1.82 -1.06 5.85
N LEU A 38 2.55 -0.04 5.41
CA LEU A 38 3.41 -0.11 4.23
C LEU A 38 4.89 0.13 4.58
N PRO A 39 5.84 -0.48 3.84
CA PRO A 39 7.25 -0.11 3.91
C PRO A 39 7.47 1.33 3.50
N ILE A 40 8.41 2.02 4.14
CA ILE A 40 8.68 3.44 3.87
C ILE A 40 8.99 3.74 2.40
N GLY A 41 9.75 2.86 1.72
CA GLY A 41 10.06 3.04 0.30
C GLY A 41 8.87 2.85 -0.64
N CYS A 42 7.76 2.29 -0.15
CA CYS A 42 6.51 2.13 -0.91
C CYS A 42 5.55 3.31 -0.72
N LEU A 43 5.85 4.25 0.19
CA LEU A 43 4.97 5.37 0.50
C LEU A 43 5.15 6.51 -0.52
N LYS A 44 4.05 6.91 -1.16
CA LYS A 44 3.93 8.11 -1.98
C LYS A 44 2.74 8.91 -1.44
N VAL A 45 3.02 9.78 -0.48
CA VAL A 45 1.97 10.44 0.32
C VAL A 45 1.83 11.91 -0.07
N LEU A 46 0.58 12.34 -0.30
CA LEU A 46 0.20 13.74 -0.33
C LEU A 46 -0.92 13.97 0.68
N ILE A 47 -0.60 14.65 1.79
CA ILE A 47 -1.49 14.77 2.95
C ILE A 47 -2.79 15.49 2.62
N TYR A 48 -2.74 16.48 1.73
CA TYR A 48 -3.94 17.18 1.29
C TYR A 48 -3.69 17.87 -0.05
N SER A 49 -4.61 17.72 -0.98
CA SER A 49 -4.64 18.38 -2.29
C SER A 49 -6.05 18.86 -2.58
N GLU A 50 -6.18 20.03 -3.21
CA GLU A 50 -7.49 20.51 -3.68
C GLU A 50 -7.96 19.78 -4.95
N THR A 51 -7.03 19.10 -5.65
CA THR A 51 -7.29 18.39 -6.89
C THR A 51 -6.79 16.94 -6.81
N TYR A 52 -7.44 16.05 -7.56
CA TYR A 52 -7.03 14.65 -7.65
C TYR A 52 -5.64 14.50 -8.31
N GLU A 53 -4.79 13.67 -7.72
CA GLU A 53 -3.41 13.43 -8.17
C GLU A 53 -3.13 11.92 -8.25
N THR A 54 -2.66 11.43 -9.40
CA THR A 54 -2.42 9.99 -9.64
C THR A 54 -1.05 9.51 -9.14
N LYS A 55 -0.14 10.43 -8.83
CA LYS A 55 1.26 10.11 -8.46
C LYS A 55 1.41 9.51 -7.06
N TYR A 56 0.41 9.72 -6.20
CA TYR A 56 0.44 9.38 -4.78
C TYR A 56 -0.45 8.18 -4.52
N ASN A 57 0.03 7.20 -3.73
CA ASN A 57 -0.79 6.07 -3.31
C ASN A 57 -1.64 6.37 -2.08
N LEU A 58 -1.29 7.41 -1.32
CA LEU A 58 -2.11 7.93 -0.22
C LEU A 58 -2.30 9.42 -0.46
N LEU A 59 -3.55 9.82 -0.72
CA LEU A 59 -3.92 11.18 -1.08
C LEU A 59 -5.03 11.67 -0.16
N GLY A 60 -4.84 12.81 0.51
CA GLY A 60 -5.93 13.51 1.17
C GLY A 60 -6.52 14.59 0.27
N GLY A 61 -7.79 14.91 0.45
CA GLY A 61 -8.44 15.99 -0.30
C GLY A 61 -9.80 16.40 0.25
N PRO A 62 -10.45 17.40 -0.37
CA PRO A 62 -11.76 17.88 0.03
C PRO A 62 -12.84 16.81 -0.21
N LEU A 63 -14.04 17.09 0.31
CA LEU A 63 -15.22 16.29 0.03
C LEU A 63 -15.56 16.34 -1.47
N ASP A 64 -16.01 15.21 -2.00
CA ASP A 64 -16.52 15.08 -3.37
C ASP A 64 -15.47 15.51 -4.41
N MET A 65 -14.20 15.16 -4.15
CA MET A 65 -13.09 15.42 -5.07
C MET A 65 -13.36 14.75 -6.42
N ASP A 66 -13.05 15.45 -7.51
CA ASP A 66 -13.27 14.95 -8.88
C ASP A 66 -12.26 13.85 -9.23
N ILE A 67 -12.66 12.60 -8.98
CA ILE A 67 -11.86 11.40 -9.23
C ILE A 67 -12.44 10.67 -10.45
N PRO A 68 -11.66 10.45 -11.52
CA PRO A 68 -12.13 9.76 -12.71
C PRO A 68 -12.72 8.36 -12.43
N LEU A 69 -13.78 8.00 -13.15
CA LEU A 69 -14.55 6.77 -12.95
C LEU A 69 -13.85 5.50 -13.43
N ASP A 70 -12.86 5.63 -14.30
CA ASP A 70 -12.04 4.55 -14.84
C ASP A 70 -10.90 4.13 -13.91
N VAL A 71 -10.55 4.96 -12.92
CA VAL A 71 -9.48 4.63 -11.96
C VAL A 71 -10.00 3.77 -10.82
N SER A 72 -9.33 2.63 -10.58
CA SER A 72 -9.61 1.75 -9.45
C SER A 72 -8.97 2.26 -8.16
N VAL A 73 -9.72 3.01 -7.36
CA VAL A 73 -9.26 3.59 -6.09
C VAL A 73 -10.16 3.21 -4.91
N LEU A 74 -9.59 3.21 -3.70
CA LEU A 74 -10.36 3.20 -2.45
C LEU A 74 -10.59 4.65 -2.01
N VAL A 75 -11.85 5.08 -1.88
CA VAL A 75 -12.18 6.41 -1.35
C VAL A 75 -12.80 6.25 0.03
N LEU A 76 -12.15 6.83 1.03
CA LEU A 76 -12.58 6.89 2.42
C LEU A 76 -12.97 8.33 2.74
N ARG A 77 -14.14 8.53 3.34
CA ARG A 77 -14.56 9.82 3.87
C ARG A 77 -14.46 9.79 5.38
N ILE A 78 -13.74 10.74 5.96
CA ILE A 78 -13.63 10.91 7.40
C ILE A 78 -14.29 12.22 7.82
N GLN A 79 -15.12 12.14 8.85
CA GLN A 79 -15.86 13.27 9.42
C GLN A 79 -15.94 13.13 10.93
N THR A 80 -16.03 14.25 11.64
CA THR A 80 -16.32 14.30 13.08
C THR A 80 -17.40 15.35 13.31
N ASP A 81 -18.26 15.09 14.30
CA ASP A 81 -19.28 16.05 14.75
C ASP A 81 -18.68 17.03 15.78
N ASP A 82 -17.45 16.78 16.25
CA ASP A 82 -16.73 17.57 17.23
C ASP A 82 -15.57 18.35 16.58
N ALA A 83 -15.75 19.66 16.43
CA ALA A 83 -14.79 20.55 15.79
C ALA A 83 -13.48 20.72 16.59
N GLU A 84 -13.52 20.60 17.91
CA GLU A 84 -12.31 20.70 18.75
C GLU A 84 -11.45 19.43 18.58
N GLN A 85 -12.08 18.25 18.50
CA GLN A 85 -11.38 17.01 18.18
C GLN A 85 -10.82 16.99 16.75
N ALA A 86 -11.52 17.59 15.80
CA ALA A 86 -11.04 17.74 14.42
C ALA A 86 -9.73 18.52 14.37
N ALA A 87 -9.71 19.69 15.03
CA ALA A 87 -8.55 20.57 15.10
C ALA A 87 -7.34 19.90 15.78
N ASN A 88 -7.61 19.07 16.81
CA ASN A 88 -6.58 18.30 17.49
C ASN A 88 -6.14 17.04 16.73
N GLY A 89 -6.81 16.69 15.63
CA GLY A 89 -6.54 15.49 14.83
C GLY A 89 -6.85 14.19 15.57
N SER A 90 -7.75 14.21 16.56
CA SER A 90 -8.15 12.98 17.24
C SER A 90 -9.06 12.14 16.36
N LEU A 91 -8.82 10.82 16.32
CA LEU A 91 -9.65 9.87 15.56
C LEU A 91 -10.73 9.20 16.43
N GLU A 92 -10.77 9.47 17.75
CA GLU A 92 -11.56 8.71 18.72
C GLU A 92 -13.09 8.85 18.55
N SER A 93 -13.55 9.92 17.90
CA SER A 93 -14.99 10.16 17.59
C SER A 93 -15.26 10.31 16.09
N CYS A 94 -14.31 9.92 15.24
CA CYS A 94 -14.46 10.08 13.80
C CYS A 94 -15.31 8.97 13.18
N ARG A 95 -16.20 9.36 12.27
CA ARG A 95 -16.91 8.42 11.39
C ARG A 95 -16.14 8.26 10.09
N ILE A 96 -15.76 7.02 9.78
CA ILE A 96 -15.14 6.66 8.51
C ILE A 96 -16.17 5.94 7.63
N GLN A 97 -16.39 6.45 6.41
CA GLN A 97 -17.29 5.88 5.41
C GLN A 97 -16.52 5.48 4.16
N VAL A 98 -16.83 4.31 3.61
CA VAL A 98 -16.28 3.88 2.31
C VAL A 98 -17.17 4.43 1.20
N ARG A 99 -16.68 5.41 0.44
CA ARG A 99 -17.41 6.05 -0.67
C ARG A 99 -17.27 5.29 -1.98
N ARG A 100 -16.08 4.72 -2.21
CA ARG A 100 -15.76 3.95 -3.42
C ARG A 100 -14.83 2.82 -3.06
N ARG A 101 -15.07 1.65 -3.66
CA ARG A 101 -14.19 0.49 -3.54
C ARG A 101 -13.44 0.29 -4.86
N PRO A 102 -12.18 -0.16 -4.81
CA PRO A 102 -11.50 -0.62 -6.02
C PRO A 102 -12.22 -1.85 -6.57
N LEU A 103 -11.91 -2.19 -7.83
CA LEU A 103 -12.44 -3.41 -8.44
C LEU A 103 -12.09 -4.63 -7.56
N PRO A 104 -13.01 -5.60 -7.39
CA PRO A 104 -12.75 -6.77 -6.56
C PRO A 104 -11.51 -7.51 -7.05
N ASN A 105 -10.50 -7.65 -6.19
CA ASN A 105 -9.38 -8.54 -6.47
C ASN A 105 -9.74 -9.94 -5.94
N PRO A 106 -9.88 -10.97 -6.82
CA PRO A 106 -10.18 -12.32 -6.38
C PRO A 106 -9.03 -12.94 -5.57
N ARG A 107 -7.84 -12.35 -5.61
CA ARG A 107 -6.66 -12.78 -4.87
C ARG A 107 -6.51 -11.94 -3.61
N ASN A 108 -6.85 -12.53 -2.48
CA ASN A 108 -6.60 -11.93 -1.17
C ASN A 108 -5.19 -12.32 -0.69
N PRO A 109 -4.26 -11.37 -0.53
CA PRO A 109 -2.92 -11.65 -0.03
C PRO A 109 -2.96 -12.03 1.45
N ARG A 110 -2.12 -12.98 1.86
CA ARG A 110 -2.04 -13.40 3.28
C ARG A 110 -1.65 -12.27 4.23
N LEU A 111 -1.01 -11.22 3.71
CA LEU A 111 -0.68 -10.02 4.46
C LEU A 111 -1.94 -9.34 5.01
N LEU A 112 -2.98 -9.26 4.19
CA LEU A 112 -4.24 -8.60 4.58
C LEU A 112 -4.95 -9.40 5.67
N ASP A 113 -4.95 -10.73 5.58
CA ASP A 113 -5.51 -11.59 6.62
C ASP A 113 -4.78 -11.40 7.95
N ARG A 114 -3.44 -11.31 7.91
CA ARG A 114 -2.64 -11.06 9.11
C ARG A 114 -2.94 -9.69 9.72
N TYR A 115 -2.99 -8.63 8.92
CA TYR A 115 -3.35 -7.30 9.43
C TYR A 115 -4.78 -7.27 9.98
N ARG A 116 -5.73 -7.91 9.30
CA ARG A 116 -7.11 -8.02 9.78
C ARG A 116 -7.18 -8.71 11.13
N GLN A 117 -6.50 -9.83 11.31
CA GLN A 117 -6.45 -10.54 12.59
C GLN A 117 -5.89 -9.63 13.70
N LEU A 118 -4.75 -8.98 13.46
CA LEU A 118 -4.11 -8.12 14.45
C LEU A 118 -4.95 -6.90 14.83
N LEU A 119 -5.64 -6.29 13.86
CA LEU A 119 -6.41 -5.06 14.08
C LEU A 119 -7.79 -5.32 14.71
N LEU A 120 -8.30 -6.55 14.62
CA LEU A 120 -9.61 -6.93 15.19
C LEU A 120 -9.47 -7.68 16.51
N ASP A 121 -8.25 -8.02 16.93
CA ASP A 121 -7.98 -8.69 18.19
C ASP A 121 -7.95 -7.67 19.34
N SER A 122 -9.00 -7.67 20.17
CA SER A 122 -9.15 -6.77 21.31
C SER A 122 -8.16 -7.05 22.45
N GLU A 123 -7.55 -8.24 22.47
CA GLU A 123 -6.67 -8.67 23.56
C GLU A 123 -5.22 -8.21 23.33
N VAL A 124 -4.89 -7.75 22.12
CA VAL A 124 -3.52 -7.33 21.78
C VAL A 124 -3.29 -5.90 22.26
N HIS A 125 -2.40 -5.76 23.24
CA HIS A 125 -1.96 -4.45 23.73
C HIS A 125 -1.29 -3.62 22.61
N HIS A 126 -1.48 -2.30 22.62
CA HIS A 126 -1.03 -1.39 21.54
C HIS A 126 0.48 -1.48 21.22
N THR A 127 1.33 -1.68 22.24
CA THR A 127 2.78 -1.86 22.03
C THR A 127 3.12 -3.16 21.32
N VAL A 128 2.39 -4.24 21.64
CA VAL A 128 2.53 -5.55 20.98
C VAL A 128 2.00 -5.45 19.55
N LEU A 129 0.92 -4.71 19.33
CA LEU A 129 0.38 -4.44 18.01
C LEU A 129 1.40 -3.72 17.12
N ASP A 130 2.01 -2.61 17.59
CA ASP A 130 3.03 -1.87 16.81
C ASP A 130 4.23 -2.75 16.49
N ALA A 131 4.76 -3.47 17.49
CA ALA A 131 5.87 -4.39 17.29
C ALA A 131 5.54 -5.49 16.27
N THR A 132 4.32 -6.03 16.32
CA THR A 132 3.88 -7.11 15.42
C THR A 132 3.62 -6.60 14.00
N ILE A 133 3.05 -5.40 13.83
CA ILE A 133 2.89 -4.76 12.52
C ILE A 133 4.27 -4.51 11.90
N ARG A 134 5.21 -3.98 12.68
CA ARG A 134 6.58 -3.72 12.25
C ARG A 134 7.29 -5.00 11.81
N SER A 135 7.26 -6.04 12.64
CA SER A 135 7.85 -7.34 12.33
C SER A 135 7.21 -7.98 11.10
N THR A 136 5.88 -7.90 10.96
CA THR A 136 5.16 -8.38 9.77
C THR A 136 5.66 -7.67 8.51
N ARG A 137 5.81 -6.35 8.56
CA ARG A 137 6.33 -5.54 7.45
C ARG A 137 7.76 -5.92 7.09
N GLU A 138 8.65 -6.08 8.07
CA GLU A 138 10.05 -6.49 7.84
C GLU A 138 10.15 -7.88 7.20
N HIS A 139 9.30 -8.82 7.64
CA HIS A 139 9.21 -10.15 7.05
C HIS A 139 8.79 -10.10 5.58
N TRP A 140 7.77 -9.31 5.26
CA TRP A 140 7.29 -9.17 3.88
C TRP A 140 8.27 -8.41 2.98
N VAL A 141 9.02 -7.43 3.51
CA VAL A 141 10.13 -6.79 2.79
C VAL A 141 11.24 -7.80 2.49
N SER A 142 11.59 -8.67 3.44
CA SER A 142 12.58 -9.73 3.23
C SER A 142 12.14 -10.71 2.13
N LYS A 143 10.85 -11.06 2.09
CA LYS A 143 10.27 -11.85 1.01
C LYS A 143 10.34 -11.14 -0.35
N ALA A 144 10.02 -9.84 -0.40
CA ALA A 144 10.13 -9.04 -1.62
C ALA A 144 11.57 -8.96 -2.16
N LYS A 145 12.56 -8.79 -1.27
CA LYS A 145 14.00 -8.84 -1.58
C LYS A 145 14.42 -10.17 -2.19
N LEU A 146 14.02 -11.28 -1.57
CA LEU A 146 14.33 -12.63 -2.08
C LEU A 146 13.71 -12.84 -3.46
N VAL A 147 12.44 -12.52 -3.65
CA VAL A 147 11.79 -12.63 -4.98
C VAL A 147 12.49 -11.72 -6.00
N TYR A 148 12.97 -10.55 -5.59
CA TYR A 148 13.70 -9.64 -6.49
C TYR A 148 15.01 -10.29 -6.95
N GLN A 149 15.82 -10.81 -6.03
CA GLN A 149 17.07 -11.51 -6.34
C GLN A 149 16.85 -12.69 -7.29
N MET A 150 15.92 -13.59 -6.94
CA MET A 150 15.59 -14.76 -7.76
C MET A 150 15.15 -14.35 -9.17
N SER A 151 14.32 -13.29 -9.29
CA SER A 151 13.87 -12.79 -10.59
C SER A 151 15.01 -12.29 -11.48
N ARG A 152 16.09 -11.75 -10.89
CA ARG A 152 17.25 -11.22 -11.63
C ARG A 152 18.21 -12.33 -12.04
N GLN A 153 18.31 -13.40 -11.25
CA GLN A 153 19.17 -14.56 -11.53
C GLN A 153 18.62 -15.50 -12.62
N LYS A 154 17.42 -15.21 -13.17
CA LYS A 154 16.70 -16.08 -14.12
C LYS A 154 16.48 -17.49 -13.59
N GLU A 155 16.65 -17.73 -12.30
CA GLU A 155 16.18 -18.95 -11.68
C GLU A 155 14.66 -18.99 -11.87
N ILE A 156 14.19 -20.02 -12.58
CA ILE A 156 12.77 -20.29 -12.77
C ILE A 156 12.23 -20.35 -11.35
N THR A 157 11.43 -19.36 -10.94
CA THR A 157 10.76 -19.38 -9.65
C THR A 157 9.71 -20.49 -9.79
N PRO A 158 10.00 -21.74 -9.40
CA PRO A 158 9.15 -22.85 -9.74
C PRO A 158 7.98 -22.74 -8.78
N SER A 159 6.87 -22.17 -9.23
CA SER A 159 5.62 -22.12 -8.48
C SER A 159 5.81 -21.88 -6.98
N MET A 160 6.61 -20.87 -6.57
CA MET A 160 6.47 -20.40 -5.20
C MET A 160 4.98 -20.08 -5.07
N HIS A 161 4.30 -20.66 -4.08
CA HIS A 161 2.86 -20.48 -3.80
C HIS A 161 2.56 -19.02 -3.42
N VAL A 162 2.76 -18.15 -4.41
CA VAL A 162 2.77 -16.70 -4.36
C VAL A 162 1.64 -16.20 -5.26
N SER A 163 0.79 -17.08 -5.81
CA SER A 163 -0.31 -16.69 -6.69
C SER A 163 -1.12 -15.53 -6.12
N ASN A 164 -1.40 -15.58 -4.82
CA ASN A 164 -2.21 -14.58 -4.13
C ASN A 164 -1.37 -13.42 -3.54
N ASP A 165 -0.07 -13.62 -3.33
CA ASP A 165 0.82 -12.61 -2.73
C ASP A 165 1.63 -11.83 -3.77
N ARG A 166 1.60 -12.27 -5.04
CA ARG A 166 2.44 -11.76 -6.14
C ARG A 166 2.29 -10.26 -6.29
N ASP A 167 1.05 -9.78 -6.30
CA ASP A 167 0.73 -8.38 -6.52
C ASP A 167 1.36 -7.49 -5.44
N VAL A 168 1.25 -7.90 -4.18
CA VAL A 168 1.87 -7.21 -3.03
C VAL A 168 3.39 -7.23 -3.13
N LEU A 169 3.97 -8.39 -3.46
CA LEU A 169 5.43 -8.51 -3.54
C LEU A 169 6.01 -7.71 -4.71
N THR A 170 5.33 -7.69 -5.86
CA THR A 170 5.71 -6.84 -7.01
C THR A 170 5.65 -5.37 -6.62
N PHE A 171 4.57 -4.93 -5.96
CA PHE A 171 4.47 -3.56 -5.46
C PHE A 171 5.59 -3.22 -4.46
N TRP A 172 5.89 -4.12 -3.51
CA TRP A 172 6.90 -3.86 -2.47
C TRP A 172 8.33 -3.86 -3.01
N GLN A 173 8.57 -4.54 -4.14
CA GLN A 173 9.85 -4.47 -4.84
C GLN A 173 10.14 -3.07 -5.42
N GLU A 174 9.11 -2.33 -5.81
CA GLU A 174 9.28 -0.96 -6.30
C GLU A 174 9.91 -0.09 -5.21
N GLY A 175 9.49 -0.28 -3.95
CA GLY A 175 10.00 0.45 -2.79
C GLY A 175 11.32 -0.05 -2.20
N LEU A 176 11.99 -1.03 -2.82
CA LEU A 176 13.36 -1.39 -2.43
C LEU A 176 14.33 -0.26 -2.78
N SER A 177 15.33 -0.04 -1.92
CA SER A 177 16.30 1.05 -2.11
C SER A 177 17.11 0.86 -3.40
N LYS A 178 17.48 1.98 -4.03
CA LYS A 178 18.33 1.98 -5.23
C LYS A 178 19.66 1.25 -4.98
N VAL A 179 20.30 1.53 -3.85
CA VAL A 179 21.55 0.88 -3.41
C VAL A 179 21.41 -0.64 -3.34
N TYR A 180 20.30 -1.15 -2.79
CA TYR A 180 20.06 -2.60 -2.74
C TYR A 180 19.85 -3.19 -4.14
N LYS A 181 19.07 -2.52 -5.00
CA LYS A 181 18.84 -2.99 -6.38
C LYS A 181 20.15 -3.05 -7.16
N GLU A 182 21.00 -2.04 -7.02
CA GLU A 182 22.32 -1.97 -7.65
C GLU A 182 23.27 -3.05 -7.12
N SER A 183 23.29 -3.29 -5.81
CA SER A 183 24.16 -4.32 -5.22
C SER A 183 23.79 -5.73 -5.73
N VAL A 184 22.49 -6.04 -5.83
CA VAL A 184 22.03 -7.32 -6.39
C VAL A 184 22.50 -7.50 -7.83
N ILE A 185 22.37 -6.46 -8.66
CA ILE A 185 22.81 -6.49 -10.06
C ILE A 185 24.33 -6.69 -10.13
N ALA A 186 25.10 -5.96 -9.33
CA ALA A 186 26.55 -6.09 -9.28
C ALA A 186 26.99 -7.50 -8.87
N THR A 187 26.39 -8.10 -7.84
CA THR A 187 26.70 -9.47 -7.39
C THR A 187 26.41 -10.50 -8.49
N ILE A 188 25.31 -10.34 -9.24
CA ILE A 188 24.97 -11.24 -10.35
C ILE A 188 26.02 -11.16 -11.47
N HIS A 189 26.52 -9.96 -11.78
CA HIS A 189 27.55 -9.78 -12.80
C HIS A 189 28.94 -10.30 -12.37
N GLN A 190 29.18 -10.50 -11.08
CA GLN A 190 30.44 -11.02 -10.53
C GLN A 190 30.48 -12.55 -10.46
N LEU A 191 29.35 -13.24 -10.66
CA LEU A 191 29.32 -14.70 -10.69
C LEU A 191 29.90 -15.21 -12.03
N PRO A 192 31.01 -15.98 -12.04
CA PRO A 192 31.48 -16.62 -13.25
C PRO A 192 30.44 -17.62 -13.74
N HIS A 193 30.15 -17.60 -15.05
CA HIS A 193 29.24 -18.53 -15.72
C HIS A 193 29.65 -19.99 -15.57
#